data_AF-A0A0N8RVL9-F1
#
_entry.id   AF-A0A0N8RVL9-F1
#
_cell.length_a   1.000
_cell.length_b   1.000
_cell.length_c   1.000
_cell.angle_alpha   90.00
_cell.angle_beta   90.00
_cell.angle_gamma   90.00
#
_symmetry.space_group_name_H-M   'P 1'
#
loop_
_entity.id
_entity.type
_entity.pdbx_description
1 polymer ?
#
loop_
_entity_poly.entity_id
_entity_poly.type
_entity_poly.pdbx_seq_one_letter_code
_entity_poly.pdbx_strand_id
1 'polypeptide(L)'
;MTEAKFNPKDMPILELNTSGTSRYEASRFLDNPEAISAYLAESMKENDPELLMRALSEVAKAQGVNKVAKDAGVNRESLYKTFKGGVKTRYDTIRKLMEAVGVELTVQPIASKAAAAKPGGRPTAKAATKPRATTRHVGA
;
A
#
# COMPACT_ATOMS: atom_id res chain seq x y z
N MET A 1 41.64 24.10 10.47
CA MET A 1 40.90 23.32 9.46
C MET A 1 39.79 24.22 8.95
N THR A 2 39.95 24.79 7.75
CA THR A 2 39.02 25.80 7.20
C THR A 2 37.83 25.07 6.57
N GLU A 3 36.62 25.29 7.08
CA GLU A 3 35.39 24.83 6.43
C GLU A 3 35.23 25.52 5.07
N ALA A 4 35.34 24.76 3.99
CA ALA A 4 34.97 25.24 2.67
C ALA A 4 33.44 25.38 2.61
N LYS A 5 32.94 26.63 2.51
CA LYS A 5 31.52 26.91 2.31
C LYS A 5 31.11 26.47 0.90
N PHE A 6 30.16 25.56 0.80
CA PHE A 6 29.54 25.15 -0.45
C PHE A 6 28.88 26.34 -1.16
N ASN A 7 29.15 26.49 -2.46
CA ASN A 7 28.54 27.50 -3.32
C ASN A 7 27.82 26.81 -4.50
N PRO A 8 26.49 26.93 -4.61
CA PRO A 8 25.72 26.25 -5.67
C PRO A 8 26.12 26.63 -7.10
N LYS A 9 26.74 27.80 -7.31
CA LYS A 9 27.19 28.26 -8.63
C LYS A 9 28.46 27.56 -9.12
N ASP A 10 29.20 26.96 -8.21
CA ASP A 10 30.42 26.21 -8.52
C ASP A 10 30.11 24.72 -8.78
N MET A 11 28.82 24.32 -8.72
CA MET A 11 28.42 22.96 -9.12
C MET A 11 28.55 22.80 -10.64
N PRO A 12 29.16 21.70 -11.12
CA PRO A 12 29.22 21.41 -12.54
C PRO A 12 27.81 21.18 -13.10
N ILE A 13 27.51 21.80 -14.24
CA ILE A 13 26.32 21.43 -15.02
C ILE A 13 26.62 20.06 -15.65
N LEU A 14 25.81 19.08 -15.30
CA LEU A 14 25.91 17.74 -15.88
C LEU A 14 25.26 17.74 -17.27
N GLU A 15 26.07 17.68 -18.32
CA GLU A 15 25.60 17.38 -19.68
C GLU A 15 25.30 15.88 -19.80
N LEU A 16 24.05 15.51 -19.52
CA LEU A 16 23.61 14.12 -19.60
C LEU A 16 23.18 13.77 -21.03
N ASN A 17 23.81 12.76 -21.62
CA ASN A 17 23.34 12.17 -22.88
C ASN A 17 22.15 11.23 -22.60
N THR A 18 20.94 11.67 -22.96
CA THR A 18 19.70 10.90 -22.78
C THR A 18 19.31 10.08 -24.02
N SER A 19 20.10 10.11 -25.10
CA SER A 19 19.77 9.45 -26.38
C SER A 19 19.65 7.92 -26.27
N GLY A 20 20.27 7.31 -25.25
CA GLY A 20 20.20 5.88 -24.97
C GLY A 20 19.16 5.48 -23.94
N THR A 21 18.37 6.43 -23.40
CA THR A 21 17.35 6.13 -22.39
C THR A 21 15.95 6.10 -23.02
N SER A 22 15.05 5.36 -22.37
CA SER A 22 13.64 5.33 -22.75
C SER A 22 12.79 5.88 -21.61
N ARG A 23 11.58 6.33 -21.94
CA ARG A 23 10.64 6.78 -20.93
C ARG A 23 10.32 5.62 -19.99
N TYR A 24 10.36 5.89 -18.69
CA TYR A 24 9.95 4.91 -17.69
C TYR A 24 8.49 4.52 -17.87
N GLU A 25 8.25 3.21 -17.92
CA GLU A 25 6.92 2.59 -18.02
C GLU A 25 6.83 1.52 -16.94
N ALA A 26 6.00 1.75 -15.91
CA ALA A 26 5.88 0.84 -14.77
C ALA A 26 5.48 -0.58 -15.21
N SER A 27 4.57 -0.67 -16.19
CA SER A 27 4.12 -1.93 -16.81
C SER A 27 5.24 -2.87 -17.27
N ARG A 28 6.44 -2.38 -17.61
CA ARG A 28 7.58 -3.23 -17.99
C ARG A 28 8.19 -4.03 -16.84
N PHE A 29 7.87 -3.66 -15.59
CA PHE A 29 8.44 -4.24 -14.37
C PHE A 29 7.38 -4.96 -13.52
N LEU A 30 6.15 -5.11 -14.03
CA LEU A 30 5.02 -5.76 -13.36
C LEU A 30 4.82 -7.18 -13.92
N ASP A 31 5.90 -7.96 -13.91
CA ASP A 31 6.01 -9.27 -14.56
C ASP A 31 5.80 -10.46 -13.61
N ASN A 32 5.72 -10.20 -12.30
CA ASN A 32 5.51 -11.23 -11.28
C ASN A 32 4.46 -10.79 -10.23
N PRO A 33 3.81 -11.75 -9.54
CA PRO A 33 2.76 -11.47 -8.55
C PRO A 33 3.22 -10.56 -7.41
N GLU A 34 4.45 -10.73 -6.93
CA GLU A 34 4.99 -9.96 -5.81
C GLU A 34 5.13 -8.48 -6.18
N ALA A 35 5.68 -8.18 -7.37
CA ALA A 35 5.80 -6.83 -7.89
C ALA A 35 4.43 -6.15 -8.10
N ILE A 36 3.47 -6.89 -8.66
CA ILE A 36 2.10 -6.40 -8.85
C ILE A 36 1.46 -6.05 -7.51
N SER A 37 1.55 -6.97 -6.53
CA SER A 37 0.94 -6.77 -5.22
C SER A 37 1.57 -5.59 -4.47
N ALA A 38 2.90 -5.47 -4.47
CA ALA A 38 3.61 -4.35 -3.86
C ALA A 38 3.27 -3.01 -4.52
N TYR A 39 3.21 -2.97 -5.85
CA TYR A 39 2.89 -1.77 -6.60
C TYR A 39 1.46 -1.27 -6.32
N LEU A 40 0.48 -2.17 -6.32
CA LEU A 40 -0.91 -1.84 -5.99
C LEU A 40 -1.04 -1.44 -4.51
N ALA A 41 -0.38 -2.13 -3.59
CA ALA A 41 -0.39 -1.79 -2.17
C ALA A 41 0.17 -0.39 -1.91
N GLU A 42 1.27 0.00 -2.57
CA GLU A 42 1.82 1.34 -2.46
C GLU A 42 0.85 2.40 -2.98
N SER A 43 0.21 2.14 -4.14
CA SER A 43 -0.79 3.07 -4.69
C SER A 43 -1.99 3.29 -3.77
N MET A 44 -2.38 2.28 -2.98
CA MET A 44 -3.48 2.40 -2.02
C MET A 44 -3.13 3.22 -0.77
N LYS A 45 -1.84 3.35 -0.41
CA LYS A 45 -1.42 4.13 0.76
C LYS A 45 -1.67 5.63 0.61
N GLU A 46 -1.63 6.12 -0.62
CA GLU A 46 -1.89 7.54 -0.93
C GLU A 46 -3.36 7.93 -0.74
N ASN A 47 -4.27 6.97 -0.50
CA ASN A 47 -5.71 7.19 -0.35
C ASN A 47 -6.35 7.97 -1.51
N ASP A 48 -5.80 7.83 -2.72
CA ASP A 48 -6.30 8.44 -3.95
C ASP A 48 -6.89 7.36 -4.88
N PRO A 49 -8.23 7.34 -5.08
CA PRO A 49 -8.88 6.40 -5.99
C PRO A 49 -8.40 6.49 -7.44
N GLU A 50 -8.02 7.68 -7.93
CA GLU A 50 -7.53 7.86 -9.30
C GLU A 50 -6.15 7.24 -9.47
N LEU A 51 -5.30 7.36 -8.45
CA LEU A 51 -4.00 6.70 -8.42
C LEU A 51 -4.14 5.18 -8.46
N LEU A 52 -5.07 4.61 -7.69
CA LEU A 52 -5.35 3.17 -7.73
C LEU A 52 -5.80 2.72 -9.13
N MET A 53 -6.71 3.47 -9.78
CA MET A 53 -7.15 3.14 -11.15
C MET A 53 -6.02 3.24 -12.16
N ARG A 54 -5.12 4.21 -12.01
CA ARG A 54 -3.93 4.34 -12.85
C ARG A 54 -2.96 3.19 -12.63
N ALA A 55 -2.76 2.76 -11.39
CA ALA A 55 -1.92 1.61 -11.07
C ALA A 55 -2.48 0.31 -11.67
N LEU A 56 -3.80 0.08 -11.55
CA LEU A 56 -4.50 -1.03 -12.20
C LEU A 56 -4.36 -0.99 -13.73
N SER A 57 -4.37 0.20 -14.34
CA SER A 57 -4.14 0.38 -15.77
C SER A 57 -2.72 -0.08 -16.17
N GLU A 58 -1.70 0.25 -15.39
CA GLU A 58 -0.32 -0.23 -15.65
C GLU A 58 -0.21 -1.75 -15.49
N VAL A 59 -0.82 -2.34 -14.46
CA VAL A 59 -0.87 -3.82 -14.30
C VAL A 59 -1.60 -4.47 -15.49
N ALA A 60 -2.73 -3.90 -15.91
CA ALA A 60 -3.47 -4.41 -17.04
C ALA A 60 -2.72 -4.28 -18.37
N LYS A 61 -1.89 -3.23 -18.55
CA LYS A 61 -0.98 -3.14 -19.69
C LYS A 61 0.07 -4.25 -19.67
N ALA A 62 0.65 -4.54 -18.49
CA ALA A 62 1.65 -5.60 -18.33
C ALA A 62 1.11 -7.00 -18.67
N GLN A 63 -0.12 -7.31 -18.22
CA GLN A 63 -0.75 -8.63 -18.44
C GLN A 63 -1.58 -8.73 -19.73
N GLY A 64 -1.82 -7.61 -20.40
CA GLY A 64 -2.71 -7.50 -21.54
C GLY A 64 -4.14 -7.12 -21.14
N VAL A 65 -4.55 -5.90 -21.50
CA VAL A 65 -5.84 -5.29 -21.11
C VAL A 65 -7.04 -6.16 -21.49
N ASN A 66 -6.96 -6.87 -22.62
CA ASN A 66 -8.05 -7.71 -23.11
C ASN A 66 -8.25 -8.96 -22.25
N LYS A 67 -7.13 -9.54 -21.81
CA LYS A 67 -7.14 -10.69 -20.91
C LYS A 67 -7.76 -10.27 -19.58
N VAL A 68 -7.29 -9.18 -19.00
CA VAL A 68 -7.82 -8.65 -17.73
C VAL A 68 -9.31 -8.32 -17.82
N ALA A 69 -9.77 -7.66 -18.89
CA ALA A 69 -11.19 -7.36 -19.08
C ALA A 69 -12.06 -8.62 -19.11
N LYS A 70 -11.60 -9.65 -19.86
CA LYS A 70 -12.28 -10.94 -19.98
C LYS A 70 -12.33 -11.65 -18.64
N ASP A 71 -11.19 -11.74 -17.95
CA ASP A 71 -11.06 -12.46 -16.68
C ASP A 71 -11.86 -11.77 -15.56
N ALA A 72 -11.95 -10.44 -15.58
CA ALA A 72 -12.75 -9.66 -14.65
C ALA A 72 -14.27 -9.68 -14.96
N GLY A 73 -14.68 -10.20 -16.13
CA GLY A 73 -16.07 -10.15 -16.59
C GLY A 73 -16.60 -8.74 -16.82
N VAL A 74 -15.72 -7.80 -17.22
CA VAL A 74 -16.06 -6.40 -17.49
C VAL A 74 -15.88 -6.10 -18.97
N ASN A 75 -16.80 -5.37 -19.59
CA ASN A 75 -16.62 -4.99 -20.98
C ASN A 75 -15.43 -4.00 -21.14
N ARG A 76 -14.76 -4.04 -22.30
CA ARG A 76 -13.54 -3.23 -22.58
C ARG A 76 -13.80 -1.73 -22.49
N GLU A 77 -14.98 -1.27 -22.91
CA GLU A 77 -15.32 0.16 -22.91
C GLU A 77 -15.44 0.70 -21.47
N SER A 78 -16.12 -0.03 -20.60
CA SER A 78 -16.21 0.24 -19.16
C SER A 78 -14.83 0.21 -18.52
N LEU A 79 -13.98 -0.77 -18.86
CA LEU A 79 -12.61 -0.83 -18.35
C LEU A 79 -11.78 0.40 -18.75
N TYR A 80 -11.85 0.81 -20.02
CA TYR A 80 -11.15 2.02 -20.48
C TYR A 80 -11.66 3.29 -19.80
N LYS A 81 -12.97 3.40 -19.56
CA LYS A 81 -13.56 4.52 -18.82
C LYS A 81 -13.07 4.54 -17.37
N THR A 82 -13.04 3.39 -16.71
CA THR A 82 -12.49 3.24 -15.35
C THR A 82 -11.02 3.66 -15.28
N PHE A 83 -10.19 3.23 -16.24
CA PHE A 83 -8.76 3.59 -16.27
C PHE A 83 -8.47 5.05 -16.62
N LYS A 84 -9.39 5.74 -17.30
CA LYS A 84 -9.25 7.17 -17.61
C LYS A 84 -9.56 8.08 -16.41
N GLY A 85 -10.08 7.54 -15.30
CA GLY A 85 -10.51 8.33 -14.15
C GLY A 85 -11.82 9.09 -14.41
N GLY A 86 -12.23 9.91 -13.44
CA GLY A 86 -13.44 10.75 -13.55
C GLY A 86 -14.79 10.03 -13.43
N VAL A 87 -14.80 8.70 -13.27
CA VAL A 87 -16.02 7.92 -13.05
C VAL A 87 -15.95 7.23 -11.69
N LYS A 88 -17.04 7.28 -10.93
CA LYS A 88 -17.18 6.52 -9.68
C LYS A 88 -17.20 5.03 -9.99
N THR A 89 -16.12 4.34 -9.65
CA THR A 89 -16.00 2.88 -9.84
C THR A 89 -16.60 2.16 -8.64
N ARG A 90 -17.48 1.19 -8.90
CA ARG A 90 -18.09 0.37 -7.84
C ARG A 90 -17.04 -0.56 -7.23
N TYR A 91 -17.14 -0.80 -5.92
CA TYR A 91 -16.27 -1.77 -5.23
C TYR A 91 -16.28 -3.16 -5.89
N ASP A 92 -17.44 -3.65 -6.32
CA ASP A 92 -17.56 -4.94 -7.04
C ASP A 92 -16.64 -5.01 -8.28
N THR A 93 -16.55 -3.91 -9.04
CA THR A 93 -15.65 -3.81 -10.19
C THR A 93 -14.18 -3.83 -9.77
N ILE A 94 -13.83 -3.10 -8.70
CA ILE A 94 -12.46 -3.10 -8.16
C ILE A 94 -12.07 -4.51 -7.72
N ARG A 95 -12.94 -5.20 -6.97
CA ARG A 95 -12.72 -6.56 -6.49
C ARG A 95 -12.47 -7.54 -7.66
N LYS A 96 -13.32 -7.50 -8.71
CA LYS A 96 -13.15 -8.33 -9.91
C LYS A 96 -11.84 -8.05 -10.64
N LEU A 97 -11.44 -6.78 -10.73
CA LEU A 97 -10.18 -6.41 -11.36
C LEU A 97 -8.97 -6.91 -10.57
N MET A 98 -9.02 -6.79 -9.24
CA MET A 98 -7.97 -7.32 -8.35
C MET A 98 -7.81 -8.84 -8.53
N GLU A 99 -8.91 -9.59 -8.51
CA GLU A 99 -8.90 -11.04 -8.74
C GLU A 99 -8.36 -11.39 -10.14
N ALA A 100 -8.77 -10.65 -11.18
CA ALA A 100 -8.33 -10.87 -12.56
C ALA A 100 -6.83 -10.65 -12.76
N VAL A 101 -6.22 -9.75 -11.99
CA VAL A 101 -4.76 -9.52 -12.02
C VAL A 101 -3.98 -10.38 -11.03
N GLY A 102 -4.67 -11.25 -10.28
CA GLY A 102 -4.07 -12.24 -9.37
C GLY A 102 -3.76 -11.72 -7.97
N VAL A 103 -4.46 -10.70 -7.48
CA VAL A 103 -4.28 -10.16 -6.12
C VAL A 103 -5.58 -10.11 -5.35
N GLU A 104 -5.48 -10.08 -4.02
CA GLU A 104 -6.61 -9.92 -3.11
C GLU A 104 -6.51 -8.63 -2.29
N LEU A 105 -7.66 -8.06 -1.95
CA LEU A 105 -7.73 -6.92 -1.03
C LEU A 105 -7.68 -7.42 0.40
N THR A 106 -6.79 -6.84 1.22
CA THR A 106 -6.65 -7.18 2.64
C THR A 106 -6.99 -5.97 3.51
N VAL A 107 -7.43 -6.23 4.74
CA VAL A 107 -7.71 -5.20 5.75
C VAL A 107 -6.56 -5.17 6.75
N GLN A 108 -6.03 -3.98 7.00
CA GLN A 108 -4.94 -3.76 7.97
C GLN A 108 -5.38 -2.70 8.99
N PRO A 109 -4.86 -2.72 10.23
CA PRO A 109 -5.06 -1.63 11.17
C PRO A 109 -4.57 -0.31 10.57
N ILE A 110 -5.38 0.75 10.69
CA ILE A 110 -4.90 2.10 10.34
C ILE A 110 -3.83 2.46 11.37
N ALA A 111 -2.59 2.61 10.91
CA ALA A 111 -1.50 3.04 11.78
C ALA A 111 -1.85 4.42 12.36
N SER A 112 -2.18 4.45 13.65
CA SER A 112 -2.28 5.70 14.40
C SER A 112 -0.93 6.40 14.31
N LYS A 113 -0.95 7.66 13.88
CA LYS A 113 0.24 8.53 13.79
C LYS A 113 0.96 8.73 15.14
N ALA A 114 0.45 8.15 16.24
CA ALA A 114 0.96 8.30 17.61
C ALA A 114 1.96 7.21 18.07
N ALA A 115 2.22 6.15 17.31
CA ALA A 115 3.10 5.05 17.76
C ALA A 115 4.62 5.32 17.62
N ALA A 116 5.03 6.58 17.35
CA ALA A 116 6.44 6.99 17.35
C ALA A 116 6.92 7.61 18.69
N ALA A 117 6.11 7.53 19.75
CA ALA A 117 6.54 7.93 21.10
C ALA A 117 7.03 6.69 21.88
N LYS A 118 8.36 6.47 21.83
CA LYS A 118 9.27 5.67 22.70
C LYS A 118 8.69 4.44 23.46
N PRO A 119 9.33 3.25 23.39
CA PRO A 119 9.08 2.20 24.37
C PRO A 119 9.77 2.60 25.69
N GLY A 120 9.02 3.24 26.59
CA GLY A 120 9.50 3.65 27.90
C GLY A 120 8.49 3.32 28.98
N GLY A 121 8.84 2.37 29.84
CA GLY A 121 8.25 2.22 31.17
C GLY A 121 7.23 1.09 31.33
N ARG A 122 7.72 -0.05 31.81
CA ARG A 122 6.90 -1.05 32.50
C ARG A 122 6.29 -0.42 33.76
N PRO A 123 5.03 -0.72 34.10
CA PRO A 123 4.69 -0.88 35.50
C PRO A 123 4.22 -2.30 35.79
N THR A 124 4.79 -2.81 36.86
CA THR A 124 4.46 -4.02 37.60
C THR A 124 3.00 -4.03 38.08
N ALA A 125 2.33 -5.19 37.99
CA ALA A 125 1.31 -5.56 38.97
C ALA A 125 1.21 -7.09 39.08
N LYS A 126 1.67 -7.60 40.23
CA LYS A 126 1.50 -8.98 40.69
C LYS A 126 0.09 -9.06 41.30
N ALA A 127 -0.79 -9.93 40.79
CA ALA A 127 -2.09 -10.19 41.38
C ALA A 127 -2.27 -11.70 41.57
N ALA A 128 -2.21 -12.16 42.83
CA ALA A 128 -2.67 -13.48 43.24
C ALA A 128 -3.18 -13.39 44.70
N THR A 129 -4.47 -13.08 44.75
CA THR A 129 -5.54 -13.29 45.73
C THR A 129 -5.26 -14.15 46.97
N LYS A 130 -5.62 -13.60 48.14
CA LYS A 130 -6.18 -14.33 49.29
C LYS A 130 -7.17 -13.42 50.03
N PRO A 131 -8.38 -13.88 50.38
CA PRO A 131 -9.11 -13.36 51.52
C PRO A 131 -9.02 -14.31 52.72
N ARG A 132 -8.93 -13.69 53.91
CA ARG A 132 -8.77 -14.33 55.22
C ARG A 132 -10.04 -14.16 56.05
N ALA A 133 -10.55 -15.32 56.50
CA ALA A 133 -11.14 -15.65 57.80
C ALA A 133 -12.41 -14.98 58.34
N THR A 134 -13.04 -15.75 59.27
CA THR A 134 -13.83 -15.37 60.47
C THR A 134 -15.26 -15.97 60.36
N THR A 135 -15.87 -16.73 61.29
CA THR A 135 -15.55 -17.22 62.65
C THR A 135 -16.75 -18.04 63.18
N ARG A 136 -16.49 -19.09 64.02
CA ARG A 136 -17.35 -19.69 65.10
C ARG A 136 -18.67 -20.39 64.69
N HIS A 137 -19.24 -21.41 65.36
CA HIS A 137 -18.98 -22.16 66.60
C HIS A 137 -19.95 -23.39 66.68
N VAL A 138 -19.59 -24.40 67.50
CA VAL A 138 -20.39 -25.40 68.26
C VAL A 138 -21.14 -26.55 67.54
N GLY A 139 -20.93 -27.78 68.04
CA GLY A 139 -22.00 -28.79 68.11
C GLY A 139 -21.56 -30.25 68.05
N ALA A 140 -21.45 -30.87 69.24
CA ALA A 140 -21.42 -32.30 69.57
C ALA A 140 -20.23 -33.16 69.11
#